data_AF-A0AAV6XRC6-F1
#
_entry.id   AF-A0AAV6XRC6-F1
#
_cell.length_a   1.000
_cell.length_b   1.000
_cell.length_c   1.000
_cell.angle_alpha   90.00
_cell.angle_beta   90.00
_cell.angle_gamma   90.00
#
_symmetry.space_group_name_H-M   'P 1'
#
loop_
_entity.id
_entity.type
_entity.pdbx_description
1 polymer ?
#
loop_
_entity_poly.entity_id
_entity_poly.type
_entity_poly.pdbx_seq_one_letter_code
_entity_poly.pdbx_strand_id
1 'polypeptide(L)'
;MSQGYAIELYFDPALENQVLKAWNVLARRQISTQLIEIESRPHITLFSSPFIDIAKLESILRNFASKQEPLAVSLSSIGSLPNDNNVLFLAPTPSISLLQFHSQLCDAMKKEGVEIGEEHRPDTWIPYCPVAEEVPRTRMAEAFTVLRDLKLPVSGYAMDISLVEYPPVRELFSFTLGSYQINELNEIANIIFKGENAVKNVLRKPKGAVVLISTSVLNYILTRKSEDCTVLLLLDCPELL
;
A
#
# COMPACT_ATOMS: atom_id res chain seq x y z
N MET A 1 -24.21 4.37 4.35
CA MET A 1 -23.46 5.16 3.35
C MET A 1 -22.15 5.52 4.02
N SER A 2 -21.02 5.25 3.38
CA SER A 2 -19.71 5.73 3.84
C SER A 2 -19.73 7.26 3.95
N GLN A 3 -19.02 7.79 4.95
CA GLN A 3 -18.95 9.24 5.21
C GLN A 3 -17.69 9.88 4.61
N GLY A 4 -16.69 9.09 4.25
CA GLY A 4 -15.50 9.56 3.55
C GLY A 4 -14.56 8.43 3.12
N TYR A 5 -13.41 8.84 2.60
CA TYR A 5 -12.36 7.97 2.11
C TYR A 5 -11.02 8.37 2.71
N ALA A 6 -10.17 7.38 2.97
CA ALA A 6 -8.83 7.61 3.52
C ALA A 6 -7.79 6.76 2.81
N ILE A 7 -6.58 7.30 2.74
CA ILE A 7 -5.39 6.53 2.42
C ILE A 7 -4.73 6.17 3.74
N GLU A 8 -4.64 4.87 4.02
CA GLU A 8 -4.12 4.33 5.27
C GLU A 8 -2.81 3.58 5.02
N LEU A 9 -1.88 3.73 5.95
CA LEU A 9 -0.63 2.99 6.01
C LEU A 9 -0.75 1.87 7.04
N TYR A 10 -0.76 0.62 6.59
CA TYR A 10 -0.89 -0.55 7.45
C TYR A 10 0.45 -1.15 7.84
N PHE A 11 0.45 -1.83 8.99
CA PHE A 11 1.66 -2.39 9.58
C PHE A 11 1.82 -3.89 9.32
N ASP A 12 3.02 -4.39 9.59
CA ASP A 12 3.22 -5.83 9.71
C ASP A 12 2.37 -6.43 10.85
N PRO A 13 2.07 -7.75 10.80
CA PRO A 13 1.24 -8.38 11.81
C PRO A 13 1.79 -8.27 13.24
N ALA A 14 3.10 -8.13 13.43
CA ALA A 14 3.69 -8.05 14.77
C ALA A 14 3.40 -6.69 15.42
N LEU A 15 3.51 -5.60 14.68
CA LEU A 15 3.18 -4.26 15.14
C LEU A 15 1.65 -4.09 15.29
N GLU A 16 0.85 -4.56 14.33
CA GLU A 16 -0.62 -4.53 14.46
C GLU A 16 -1.08 -5.22 15.76
N ASN A 17 -0.59 -6.43 16.04
CA ASN A 17 -0.96 -7.16 17.24
C ASN A 17 -0.54 -6.46 18.54
N GLN A 18 0.53 -5.66 18.52
CA GLN A 18 0.93 -4.86 19.67
C GLN A 18 -0.04 -3.69 19.90
N VAL A 19 -0.48 -3.02 18.84
CA VAL A 19 -1.46 -1.93 18.93
C VAL A 19 -2.84 -2.46 19.34
N LEU A 20 -3.26 -3.60 18.79
CA LEU A 20 -4.53 -4.24 19.16
C LEU A 20 -4.63 -4.60 20.65
N LYS A 21 -3.50 -4.82 21.35
CA LYS A 21 -3.52 -4.99 22.81
C LYS A 21 -4.02 -3.73 23.51
N ALA A 22 -3.66 -2.54 23.03
CA ALA A 22 -4.15 -1.27 23.56
C ALA A 22 -5.68 -1.17 23.38
N TRP A 23 -6.17 -1.47 22.17
CA TRP A 23 -7.61 -1.47 21.86
C TRP A 23 -8.37 -2.41 22.81
N ASN A 24 -7.87 -3.64 22.96
CA ASN A 24 -8.48 -4.65 23.83
C ASN A 24 -8.56 -4.23 25.29
N VAL A 25 -7.51 -3.59 25.83
CA VAL A 25 -7.52 -3.14 27.23
C VAL A 25 -8.50 -1.99 27.43
N LEU A 26 -8.55 -1.02 26.50
CA LEU A 26 -9.49 0.09 26.54
C LEU A 26 -10.95 -0.40 26.42
N ALA A 27 -11.22 -1.34 25.51
CA ALA A 27 -12.53 -1.96 25.34
C ALA A 27 -12.99 -2.73 26.59
N ARG A 28 -12.12 -3.55 27.20
CA ARG A 28 -12.43 -4.28 28.46
C ARG A 28 -12.74 -3.36 29.63
N ARG A 29 -12.14 -2.17 29.65
CA ARG A 29 -12.43 -1.11 30.65
C ARG A 29 -13.65 -0.27 30.27
N GLN A 30 -14.33 -0.59 29.17
CA GLN A 30 -15.50 0.13 28.63
C GLN A 30 -15.18 1.61 28.33
N ILE A 31 -13.92 1.92 27.97
CA ILE A 31 -13.49 3.29 27.68
C ILE A 31 -13.96 3.71 26.29
N SER A 32 -13.68 2.87 25.29
CA SER A 32 -14.17 3.01 23.93
C SER A 32 -14.03 1.67 23.20
N THR A 33 -14.97 1.41 22.29
CA THR A 33 -14.99 0.29 21.35
C THR A 33 -15.10 0.78 19.90
N GLN A 34 -15.08 2.09 19.67
CA GLN A 34 -15.42 2.71 18.37
C GLN A 34 -14.62 2.13 17.20
N LEU A 35 -13.30 2.04 17.35
CA LEU A 35 -12.41 1.51 16.30
C LEU A 35 -12.71 0.04 15.94
N ILE A 36 -13.22 -0.74 16.90
CA ILE A 36 -13.64 -2.14 16.68
C ILE A 36 -15.00 -2.16 15.96
N GLU A 37 -15.92 -1.31 16.39
CA GLU A 37 -17.29 -1.24 15.84
C GLU A 37 -17.31 -0.78 14.38
N ILE A 38 -16.39 0.10 13.99
CA ILE A 38 -16.23 0.52 12.60
C ILE A 38 -15.33 -0.42 11.78
N GLU A 39 -14.95 -1.58 12.31
CA GLU A 39 -14.11 -2.58 11.62
C GLU A 39 -12.73 -2.04 11.18
N SER A 40 -12.19 -1.06 11.92
CA SER A 40 -10.87 -0.49 11.63
C SER A 40 -9.74 -1.46 11.99
N ARG A 41 -8.55 -1.19 11.47
CA ARG A 41 -7.30 -1.89 11.76
C ARG A 41 -6.23 -0.88 12.19
N PRO A 42 -5.21 -1.25 12.99
CA PRO A 42 -4.12 -0.34 13.32
C PRO A 42 -3.43 0.23 12.08
N HIS A 43 -3.43 1.56 11.94
CA HIS A 43 -2.88 2.24 10.77
C HIS A 43 -2.34 3.64 11.13
N ILE A 44 -1.68 4.29 10.17
CA ILE A 44 -1.46 5.74 10.15
C ILE A 44 -2.23 6.31 8.97
N THR A 45 -3.08 7.31 9.19
CA THR A 45 -3.80 8.00 8.11
C THR A 45 -2.85 8.97 7.39
N LEU A 46 -2.74 8.82 6.08
CA LEU A 46 -1.89 9.64 5.21
C LEU A 46 -2.68 10.74 4.51
N PHE A 47 -3.98 10.52 4.30
CA PHE A 47 -4.87 11.42 3.59
C PHE A 47 -6.32 11.05 3.92
N SER A 48 -7.21 12.03 3.98
CA SER A 48 -8.66 11.78 4.00
C SER A 48 -9.43 12.81 3.20
N SER A 49 -10.54 12.42 2.58
CA SER A 49 -11.45 13.32 1.90
C SER A 49 -12.87 12.72 1.84
N PRO A 50 -13.94 13.54 1.94
CA PRO A 50 -15.31 13.09 1.71
C PRO A 50 -15.57 12.66 0.26
N PHE A 51 -14.78 13.17 -0.70
CA PHE A 51 -14.96 12.90 -2.13
C PHE A 51 -13.61 12.60 -2.80
N ILE A 52 -13.57 11.54 -3.60
CA ILE A 52 -12.38 11.13 -4.34
C ILE A 52 -12.74 10.57 -5.71
N ASP A 53 -11.77 10.54 -6.61
CA ASP A 53 -11.77 9.72 -7.82
C ASP A 53 -10.98 8.43 -7.52
N ILE A 54 -11.72 7.33 -7.31
CA ILE A 54 -11.16 6.03 -6.89
C ILE A 54 -10.16 5.51 -7.93
N ALA A 55 -10.50 5.56 -9.23
CA ALA A 55 -9.66 5.04 -10.29
C ALA A 55 -8.35 5.83 -10.43
N LYS A 56 -8.43 7.16 -10.25
CA LYS A 56 -7.25 8.01 -10.20
C LYS A 56 -6.35 7.67 -9.02
N LEU A 57 -6.90 7.57 -7.81
CA LEU A 57 -6.11 7.23 -6.62
C LEU A 57 -5.50 5.82 -6.71
N GLU A 58 -6.21 4.87 -7.32
CA GLU A 58 -5.67 3.52 -7.53
C GLU A 58 -4.39 3.54 -8.38
N SER A 59 -4.40 4.28 -9.49
CA SER A 59 -3.23 4.43 -10.37
C SER A 59 -2.06 5.09 -9.65
N ILE A 60 -2.33 6.16 -8.89
CA ILE A 60 -1.33 6.88 -8.11
C ILE A 60 -0.70 5.94 -7.07
N LEU A 61 -1.53 5.27 -6.26
CA LEU A 61 -1.07 4.43 -5.17
C LEU A 61 -0.31 3.20 -5.67
N ARG A 62 -0.75 2.58 -6.77
CA ARG A 62 -0.05 1.46 -7.40
C ARG A 62 1.37 1.85 -7.85
N ASN A 63 1.50 2.98 -8.54
CA ASN A 63 2.79 3.49 -9.03
C ASN A 63 3.67 4.10 -7.93
N PHE A 64 3.06 4.57 -6.85
CA PHE A 64 3.76 5.06 -5.69
C PHE A 64 4.34 3.89 -4.89
N ALA A 65 3.50 2.93 -4.49
CA ALA A 65 3.89 1.76 -3.67
C ALA A 65 5.03 0.95 -4.29
N SER A 66 5.07 0.83 -5.62
CA SER A 66 6.14 0.13 -6.33
C SER A 66 7.53 0.73 -6.16
N LYS A 67 7.62 2.02 -5.80
CA LYS A 67 8.88 2.76 -5.66
C LYS A 67 9.32 2.94 -4.22
N GLN A 68 8.50 2.48 -3.28
CA GLN A 68 8.74 2.63 -1.85
C GLN A 68 9.19 1.31 -1.27
N GLU A 69 10.09 1.38 -0.30
CA GLU A 69 10.43 0.23 0.55
C GLU A 69 9.53 0.22 1.79
N PRO A 70 9.34 -0.95 2.43
CA PRO A 70 8.74 -1.02 3.76
C PRO A 70 9.42 -0.07 4.74
N LEU A 71 8.63 0.69 5.51
CA LEU A 71 9.15 1.70 6.42
C LEU A 71 9.28 1.12 7.82
N ALA A 72 10.46 1.24 8.45
CA ALA A 72 10.56 0.98 9.88
C ALA A 72 9.73 2.01 10.66
N VAL A 73 8.81 1.54 11.49
CA VAL A 73 7.93 2.36 12.33
C VAL A 73 8.13 1.96 13.79
N SER A 74 8.27 2.96 14.64
CA SER A 74 8.32 2.80 16.09
C SER A 74 7.32 3.75 16.71
N LEU A 75 6.36 3.24 17.48
CA LEU A 75 5.36 4.04 18.18
C LEU A 75 5.81 4.20 19.63
N SER A 76 6.19 5.41 20.02
CA SER A 76 6.97 5.67 21.24
C SER A 76 6.30 6.56 22.28
N SER A 77 5.20 7.22 21.91
CA SER A 77 4.51 8.18 22.78
C SER A 77 3.01 8.02 22.70
N ILE A 78 2.31 8.35 23.79
CA ILE A 78 0.86 8.37 23.85
C ILE A 78 0.41 9.83 23.78
N GLY A 79 -0.60 10.13 22.97
CA GLY A 79 -1.10 11.48 22.79
C GLY A 79 -2.61 11.54 22.58
N SER A 80 -3.12 12.77 22.53
CA SER A 80 -4.49 13.11 22.16
C SER A 80 -4.49 14.43 21.39
N LEU A 81 -5.44 14.61 20.47
CA LEU A 81 -5.61 15.84 19.72
C LEU A 81 -6.72 16.70 20.34
N PRO A 82 -6.62 18.03 20.31
CA PRO A 82 -7.66 18.93 20.79
C PRO A 82 -8.82 19.03 19.76
N ASN A 83 -9.42 17.90 19.40
CA ASN A 83 -10.54 17.81 18.45
C ASN A 83 -11.77 17.16 19.10
N ASP A 84 -12.91 17.25 18.40
CA ASP A 84 -14.19 16.76 18.94
C ASP A 84 -14.28 15.23 19.02
N ASN A 85 -13.47 14.51 18.24
CA ASN A 85 -13.41 13.05 18.25
C ASN A 85 -12.71 12.48 19.49
N ASN A 86 -12.11 13.31 20.35
CA ASN A 86 -11.43 12.90 21.59
C ASN A 86 -10.53 11.66 21.40
N VAL A 87 -9.71 11.68 20.35
CA VAL A 87 -8.85 10.56 19.97
C VAL A 87 -7.73 10.36 21.01
N LEU A 88 -7.45 9.11 21.40
CA LEU A 88 -6.15 8.72 21.95
C LEU A 88 -5.39 7.92 20.90
N PHE A 89 -4.10 8.19 20.80
CA PHE A 89 -3.25 7.58 19.80
C PHE A 89 -1.87 7.22 20.35
N LEU A 90 -1.19 6.33 19.64
CA LEU A 90 0.24 6.14 19.74
C LEU A 90 0.90 6.94 18.61
N ALA A 91 1.84 7.82 18.95
CA ALA A 91 2.57 8.63 17.99
C ALA A 91 3.86 7.89 17.55
N PRO A 92 4.17 7.89 16.24
CA PRO A 92 5.46 7.41 15.78
C PRO A 92 6.59 8.28 16.31
N THR A 93 7.72 7.65 16.64
CA THR A 93 9.00 8.34 16.79
C THR A 93 9.27 9.11 15.49
N PRO A 94 9.59 10.42 15.55
CA PRO A 94 9.89 11.20 14.36
C PRO A 94 10.96 10.52 13.51
N SER A 95 10.66 10.29 12.23
CA SER A 95 11.56 9.68 11.27
C SER A 95 11.54 10.44 9.96
N ILE A 96 12.73 10.70 9.41
CA ILE A 96 12.89 11.30 8.09
C ILE A 96 12.21 10.45 7.03
N SER A 97 12.29 9.12 7.13
CA SER A 97 11.69 8.20 6.15
C SER A 97 10.17 8.33 6.08
N LEU A 98 9.49 8.43 7.22
CA LEU A 98 8.03 8.59 7.29
C LEU A 98 7.59 9.95 6.73
N LEU A 99 8.30 11.02 7.10
CA LEU A 99 8.01 12.37 6.61
C LEU A 99 8.24 12.48 5.09
N GLN A 100 9.33 11.88 4.59
CA GLN A 100 9.62 11.84 3.15
C GLN A 100 8.59 11.01 2.39
N PHE A 101 8.19 9.86 2.90
CA PHE A 101 7.16 9.02 2.29
C PHE A 101 5.85 9.80 2.13
N HIS A 102 5.39 10.46 3.20
CA HIS A 102 4.19 11.30 3.14
C HIS A 102 4.32 12.47 2.16
N SER A 103 5.46 13.19 2.18
CA SER A 103 5.71 14.28 1.25
C SER A 103 5.69 13.82 -0.21
N GLN A 104 6.31 12.67 -0.52
CA GLN A 104 6.34 12.13 -1.88
C GLN A 104 4.95 11.66 -2.34
N LEU A 105 4.15 11.08 -1.44
CA LEU A 105 2.75 10.75 -1.74
C LEU A 105 1.94 12.01 -2.06
N CYS A 106 2.10 13.06 -1.23
CA CYS A 106 1.45 14.35 -1.47
C CYS A 106 1.84 14.94 -2.84
N ASP A 107 3.11 14.87 -3.22
CA ASP A 107 3.58 15.35 -4.51
C ASP A 107 3.03 14.52 -5.68
N ALA A 108 2.94 13.20 -5.52
CA ALA A 108 2.33 12.32 -6.52
C ALA A 108 0.84 12.64 -6.73
N MET A 109 0.10 12.85 -5.63
CA MET A 109 -1.30 13.24 -5.66
C MET A 109 -1.52 14.62 -6.30
N LYS A 110 -0.72 15.62 -5.91
CA LYS A 110 -0.81 16.98 -6.47
C LYS A 110 -0.54 17.02 -7.98
N LYS A 111 0.42 16.23 -8.48
CA LYS A 111 0.72 16.13 -9.92
C LYS A 111 -0.48 15.68 -10.76
N GLU A 112 -1.34 14.84 -10.19
CA GLU A 112 -2.56 14.34 -10.82
C GLU A 112 -3.81 15.19 -10.50
N GLY A 113 -3.61 16.36 -9.87
CA GLY A 113 -4.68 17.31 -9.53
C GLY A 113 -5.55 16.89 -8.35
N VAL A 114 -5.05 16.03 -7.45
CA VAL A 114 -5.75 15.69 -6.21
C VAL A 114 -5.49 16.79 -5.18
N GLU A 115 -6.57 17.39 -4.66
CA GLU A 115 -6.51 18.38 -3.59
C GLU A 115 -6.26 17.71 -2.24
N ILE A 116 -5.33 18.26 -1.47
CA ILE A 116 -4.96 17.75 -0.13
C ILE A 116 -5.40 18.77 0.91
N GLY A 117 -6.22 18.29 1.87
CA GLY A 117 -6.68 19.05 3.03
C GLY A 117 -5.53 19.55 3.89
N GLU A 118 -5.74 20.66 4.61
CA GLU A 118 -4.68 21.35 5.35
C GLU A 118 -4.02 20.46 6.39
N GLU A 119 -4.80 19.65 7.09
CA GLU A 119 -4.35 18.73 8.14
C GLU A 119 -3.52 17.53 7.63
N HIS A 120 -3.54 17.29 6.32
CA HIS A 120 -2.78 16.23 5.65
C HIS A 120 -1.67 16.77 4.74
N ARG A 121 -1.34 18.07 4.81
CA ARG A 121 -0.23 18.62 4.02
C ARG A 121 1.11 18.34 4.70
N PRO A 122 2.21 18.32 3.92
CA PRO A 122 3.54 18.45 4.50
C PRO A 122 3.60 19.67 5.43
N ASP A 123 4.42 19.57 6.49
CA ASP A 123 4.63 20.57 7.55
C ASP A 123 3.47 20.80 8.53
N THR A 124 2.24 20.38 8.20
CA THR A 124 1.07 20.47 9.10
C THR A 124 0.57 19.10 9.56
N TRP A 125 0.90 18.03 8.83
CA TRP A 125 0.50 16.67 9.15
C TRP A 125 1.09 16.19 10.48
N ILE A 126 0.22 15.70 11.35
CA ILE A 126 0.59 15.03 12.60
C ILE A 126 0.38 13.53 12.40
N PRO A 127 1.45 12.72 12.24
CA PRO A 127 1.29 11.29 12.11
C PRO A 127 0.90 10.66 13.45
N TYR A 128 -0.11 9.79 13.46
CA TYR A 128 -0.48 9.02 14.64
C TYR A 128 -1.20 7.72 14.26
N CYS A 129 -1.20 6.78 15.21
CA CYS A 129 -1.97 5.54 15.13
C CYS A 129 -3.07 5.53 16.21
N PRO A 130 -4.36 5.62 15.85
CA PRO A 130 -5.47 5.60 16.80
C PRO A 130 -5.47 4.33 17.67
N VAL A 131 -5.72 4.50 18.97
CA VAL A 131 -6.00 3.39 19.90
C VAL A 131 -7.36 3.48 20.56
N ALA A 132 -7.99 4.66 20.54
CA ALA A 132 -9.40 4.83 20.79
C ALA A 132 -9.88 6.15 20.19
N GLU A 133 -11.13 6.16 19.76
CA GLU A 133 -11.87 7.35 19.33
C GLU A 133 -13.13 7.49 20.18
N GLU A 134 -13.74 8.68 20.14
CA GLU A 134 -14.94 9.03 20.90
C GLU A 134 -14.78 8.77 22.41
N VAL A 135 -13.57 8.94 22.94
CA VAL A 135 -13.32 8.72 24.36
C VAL A 135 -14.05 9.78 25.18
N PRO A 136 -14.93 9.39 26.13
CA PRO A 136 -15.59 10.35 26.98
C PRO A 136 -14.57 11.25 27.70
N ARG A 137 -14.75 12.58 27.63
CA ARG A 137 -13.80 13.53 28.23
C ARG A 137 -13.51 13.25 29.71
N THR A 138 -14.51 12.78 30.46
CA THR A 138 -14.39 12.39 31.87
C THR A 138 -13.49 11.16 32.11
N ARG A 139 -13.26 10.34 31.08
CA ARG A 139 -12.44 9.12 31.13
C ARG A 139 -11.07 9.26 30.46
N MET A 140 -10.77 10.42 29.87
CA MET A 140 -9.50 10.69 29.20
C MET A 140 -8.29 10.40 30.10
N ALA A 141 -8.31 10.87 31.35
CA ALA A 141 -7.21 10.65 32.30
C ALA A 141 -7.02 9.16 32.67
N GLU A 142 -8.10 8.40 32.77
CA GLU A 142 -8.06 6.96 32.99
C GLU A 142 -7.48 6.24 31.77
N ALA A 143 -7.91 6.62 30.57
CA ALA A 143 -7.41 6.06 29.31
C ALA A 143 -5.89 6.24 29.16
N PHE A 144 -5.38 7.44 29.45
CA PHE A 144 -3.92 7.68 29.51
C PHE A 144 -3.24 6.80 30.55
N THR A 145 -3.82 6.67 31.75
CA THR A 145 -3.24 5.85 32.82
C THR A 145 -3.13 4.39 32.39
N VAL A 146 -4.17 3.85 31.76
CA VAL A 146 -4.20 2.49 31.22
C VAL A 146 -3.15 2.28 30.13
N LEU A 147 -2.98 3.24 29.21
CA LEU A 147 -2.01 3.12 28.12
C LEU A 147 -0.56 3.22 28.59
N ARG A 148 -0.28 3.89 29.72
CA ARG A 148 1.09 3.96 30.27
C ARG A 148 1.66 2.60 30.70
N ASP A 149 0.80 1.60 30.90
CA ASP A 149 1.25 0.24 31.24
C ASP A 149 1.73 -0.54 30.00
N LEU A 150 1.55 0.01 28.79
CA LEU A 150 2.12 -0.55 27.56
C LEU A 150 3.65 -0.45 27.57
N LYS A 151 4.31 -1.52 27.16
CA LYS A 151 5.76 -1.53 26.95
C LYS A 151 6.08 -0.80 25.64
N LEU A 152 6.37 0.49 25.73
CA LEU A 152 6.81 1.30 24.60
C LEU A 152 8.35 1.35 24.51
N PRO A 153 8.91 1.54 23.29
CA PRO A 153 8.18 1.62 22.04
C PRO A 153 7.70 0.25 21.54
N VAL A 154 6.59 0.24 20.80
CA VAL A 154 6.21 -0.90 19.97
C VAL A 154 6.69 -0.62 18.55
N SER A 155 7.39 -1.57 17.94
CA SER A 155 8.07 -1.36 16.67
C SER A 155 7.79 -2.49 15.68
N GLY A 156 7.89 -2.15 14.40
CA GLY A 156 7.76 -3.06 13.26
C GLY A 156 7.91 -2.27 11.96
N TYR A 157 7.20 -2.69 10.93
CA TYR A 157 7.23 -2.07 9.61
C TYR A 157 5.84 -1.65 9.16
N ALA A 158 5.77 -0.54 8.42
CA ALA A 158 4.66 -0.27 7.54
C ALA A 158 4.88 -1.00 6.21
N MET A 159 3.89 -1.79 5.80
CA MET A 159 4.03 -2.78 4.72
C MET A 159 3.10 -2.49 3.54
N ASP A 160 1.93 -1.92 3.80
CA ASP A 160 0.90 -1.75 2.77
C ASP A 160 0.32 -0.34 2.83
N ILE A 161 -0.01 0.20 1.66
CA ILE A 161 -0.78 1.43 1.50
C ILE A 161 -2.13 1.10 0.87
N SER A 162 -3.21 1.54 1.51
CA SER A 162 -4.57 1.13 1.17
C SER A 162 -5.49 2.32 1.03
N LEU A 163 -6.45 2.22 0.12
CA LEU A 163 -7.58 3.14 0.04
C LEU A 163 -8.80 2.47 0.67
N VAL A 164 -9.43 3.16 1.62
CA VAL A 164 -10.63 2.69 2.31
C VAL A 164 -11.79 3.67 2.16
N GLU A 165 -13.02 3.16 2.22
CA GLU A 165 -14.20 3.96 2.57
C GLU A 165 -14.52 3.76 4.06
N TYR A 166 -15.04 4.78 4.76
CA TYR A 166 -15.40 4.68 6.18
C TYR A 166 -16.49 5.69 6.59
N PRO A 167 -17.32 5.43 7.63
CA PRO A 167 -17.52 4.17 8.37
C PRO A 167 -18.71 3.32 7.84
N PRO A 168 -18.72 1.98 8.06
CA PRO A 168 -17.60 1.17 8.58
C PRO A 168 -16.44 1.14 7.57
N VAL A 169 -15.24 0.84 8.05
CA VAL A 169 -14.03 0.76 7.25
C VAL A 169 -14.16 -0.41 6.28
N ARG A 170 -14.03 -0.11 4.98
CA ARG A 170 -13.99 -1.12 3.93
C ARG A 170 -12.84 -0.80 2.98
N GLU A 171 -11.91 -1.74 2.90
CA GLU A 171 -10.80 -1.66 1.96
C GLU A 171 -11.31 -1.78 0.52
N LEU A 172 -10.97 -0.79 -0.30
CA LEU A 172 -11.26 -0.80 -1.73
C LEU A 172 -10.15 -1.50 -2.51
N PHE A 173 -8.89 -1.17 -2.18
CA PHE A 173 -7.70 -1.85 -2.69
C PHE A 173 -6.48 -1.52 -1.81
N SER A 174 -5.48 -2.38 -1.86
CA SER A 174 -4.23 -2.26 -1.10
C SER A 174 -3.03 -2.67 -1.94
N PHE A 175 -1.90 -2.01 -1.70
CA PHE A 175 -0.63 -2.27 -2.37
C PHE A 175 0.51 -2.44 -1.36
N THR A 176 1.20 -3.57 -1.46
CA THR A 176 2.41 -3.84 -0.66
C THR A 176 3.59 -3.02 -1.17
N LEU A 177 4.24 -2.33 -0.24
CA LEU A 177 5.47 -1.58 -0.46
C LEU A 177 6.61 -2.54 -0.79
N GLY A 178 7.50 -2.16 -1.71
CA GLY A 178 8.69 -2.92 -2.09
C GLY A 178 8.43 -4.07 -3.08
N SER A 179 7.20 -4.23 -3.56
CA SER A 179 6.80 -5.38 -4.40
C SER A 179 7.25 -5.30 -5.87
N TYR A 180 7.85 -4.20 -6.34
CA TYR A 180 8.12 -4.01 -7.76
C TYR A 180 9.28 -4.87 -8.31
N GLN A 181 10.31 -5.13 -7.51
CA GLN A 181 11.42 -5.99 -7.96
C GLN A 181 10.96 -7.43 -8.23
N ILE A 182 10.00 -7.94 -7.46
CA ILE A 182 9.47 -9.30 -7.64
C ILE A 182 8.61 -9.37 -8.91
N ASN A 183 7.81 -8.34 -9.20
CA ASN A 183 6.91 -8.34 -10.35
C ASN A 183 7.66 -8.18 -11.68
N GLU A 184 8.66 -7.29 -11.78
CA GLU A 184 9.50 -7.21 -12.99
C GLU A 184 10.31 -8.49 -13.20
N LEU A 185 10.90 -9.07 -12.14
CA LEU A 185 11.62 -10.35 -12.25
C LEU A 185 10.69 -11.49 -12.67
N ASN A 186 9.46 -11.54 -12.15
CA ASN A 186 8.47 -12.54 -12.53
C ASN A 186 7.96 -12.34 -13.96
N GLU A 187 7.80 -11.10 -14.41
CA GLU A 187 7.39 -10.77 -15.77
C GLU A 187 8.51 -11.13 -16.77
N ILE A 188 9.76 -10.78 -16.46
CA ILE A 188 10.95 -11.19 -17.21
C ILE A 188 11.09 -12.71 -17.22
N ALA A 189 10.95 -13.39 -16.07
CA ALA A 189 11.02 -14.84 -15.97
C ALA A 189 9.90 -15.52 -16.78
N ASN A 190 8.69 -14.97 -16.78
CA ASN A 190 7.57 -15.47 -17.59
C ASN A 190 7.81 -15.28 -19.09
N ILE A 191 8.39 -14.14 -19.51
CA ILE A 191 8.77 -13.91 -20.91
C ILE A 191 9.84 -14.91 -21.33
N ILE A 192 10.88 -15.13 -20.52
CA ILE A 192 11.95 -16.11 -20.79
C ILE A 192 11.37 -17.52 -20.88
N PHE A 193 10.54 -17.94 -19.92
CA PHE A 193 9.96 -19.29 -19.89
C PHE A 193 9.02 -19.56 -21.07
N LYS A 194 8.17 -18.58 -21.43
CA LYS A 194 7.33 -18.67 -22.64
C LYS A 194 8.19 -18.72 -23.90
N GLY A 195 9.25 -17.91 -23.96
CA GLY A 195 10.26 -17.91 -25.02
C GLY A 195 10.89 -19.29 -25.21
N GLU A 196 11.48 -19.88 -24.17
CA GLU A 196 12.14 -21.19 -24.25
C GLU A 196 11.22 -22.32 -24.70
N ASN A 197 9.97 -22.35 -24.23
CA ASN A 197 8.99 -23.36 -24.65
C ASN A 197 8.58 -23.17 -26.12
N ALA A 198 8.41 -21.92 -26.56
CA ALA A 198 8.15 -21.63 -27.97
C ALA A 198 9.33 -22.05 -28.86
N VAL A 199 10.57 -21.75 -28.47
CA VAL A 199 11.78 -22.17 -29.21
C VAL A 199 11.88 -23.70 -29.31
N LYS A 200 11.66 -24.43 -28.21
CA LYS A 200 11.67 -25.90 -28.22
C LYS A 200 10.62 -26.48 -29.16
N ASN A 201 9.44 -25.85 -29.26
CA ASN A 201 8.40 -26.26 -30.18
C ASN A 201 8.75 -25.96 -31.65
N VAL A 202 9.42 -24.84 -31.93
CA VAL A 202 9.90 -24.49 -33.27
C VAL A 202 10.99 -25.46 -33.74
N LEU A 203 12.00 -25.75 -32.90
CA LEU A 203 13.12 -26.63 -33.24
C LEU A 203 12.72 -28.09 -33.47
N ARG A 204 11.55 -28.52 -33.00
CA ARG A 204 10.99 -29.86 -33.24
C ARG A 204 10.26 -29.97 -34.58
N LYS A 205 10.05 -28.86 -35.30
CA LYS A 205 9.37 -28.89 -36.60
C LYS A 205 10.33 -29.38 -37.71
N PRO A 206 9.81 -30.10 -38.72
CA PRO A 206 10.61 -30.52 -39.85
C PRO A 206 11.18 -29.31 -40.62
N LYS A 207 12.35 -29.50 -41.23
CA LYS A 207 12.99 -28.46 -42.08
C LYS A 207 12.02 -28.00 -43.17
N GLY A 208 11.83 -26.68 -43.28
CA GLY A 208 10.90 -26.06 -44.24
C GLY A 208 9.51 -25.74 -43.70
N ALA A 209 9.22 -26.03 -42.42
CA ALA A 209 7.96 -25.62 -41.78
C ALA A 209 7.93 -24.11 -41.50
N VAL A 210 6.81 -23.46 -41.86
CA VAL A 210 6.53 -22.07 -41.48
C VAL A 210 5.91 -22.07 -40.08
N VAL A 211 6.46 -21.27 -39.16
CA VAL A 211 5.95 -21.14 -37.79
C VAL A 211 5.75 -19.66 -37.46
N LEU A 212 4.52 -19.32 -37.09
CA LEU A 212 4.19 -17.99 -36.57
C LEU A 212 4.66 -17.89 -35.11
N ILE A 213 5.44 -16.86 -34.79
CA ILE A 213 5.90 -16.56 -33.44
C ILE A 213 5.69 -15.08 -33.15
N SER A 214 5.45 -14.73 -31.89
CA SER A 214 5.35 -13.32 -31.49
C SER A 214 6.68 -12.59 -31.62
N THR A 215 6.64 -11.27 -31.76
CA THR A 215 7.82 -10.38 -31.80
C THR A 215 8.72 -10.52 -30.57
N SER A 216 8.14 -10.77 -29.39
CA SER A 216 8.88 -11.04 -28.15
C SER A 216 9.69 -12.34 -28.20
N VAL A 217 9.13 -13.41 -28.78
CA VAL A 217 9.82 -14.71 -28.96
C VAL A 217 10.91 -14.59 -30.03
N LEU A 218 10.67 -13.80 -31.08
CA LEU A 218 11.65 -13.55 -32.14
C LEU A 218 12.90 -12.84 -31.60
N ASN A 219 12.74 -11.77 -30.82
CA ASN A 219 13.87 -11.06 -30.20
C ASN A 219 14.68 -11.97 -29.26
N TYR A 220 14.02 -12.88 -28.54
CA TYR A 220 14.68 -13.88 -27.69
C TYR A 220 15.49 -14.91 -28.51
N ILE A 221 14.99 -15.31 -29.68
CA ILE A 221 15.71 -16.23 -30.59
C ILE A 221 16.92 -15.53 -31.22
N LEU A 222 16.74 -14.30 -31.72
CA LEU A 222 17.80 -13.51 -32.37
C LEU A 222 18.96 -13.17 -31.44
N THR A 223 18.70 -13.07 -30.13
CA THR A 223 19.73 -12.82 -29.12
C THR A 223 20.49 -14.09 -28.69
N ARG A 224 20.04 -15.30 -29.08
CA ARG A 224 20.61 -16.59 -28.61
C ARG A 224 21.18 -17.57 -29.67
N LYS A 225 21.13 -17.32 -30.98
CA LYS A 225 21.81 -18.15 -32.02
C LYS A 225 22.33 -17.27 -33.17
N SER A 226 23.56 -17.37 -33.71
CA SER A 226 24.36 -18.49 -34.28
C SER A 226 23.81 -19.08 -35.60
N GLU A 227 24.04 -18.31 -36.67
CA GLU A 227 24.19 -18.58 -38.13
C GLU A 227 23.33 -19.61 -38.92
N ASP A 228 22.59 -20.58 -38.36
CA ASP A 228 22.08 -21.71 -39.18
C ASP A 228 20.56 -21.95 -39.22
N CYS A 229 19.71 -20.93 -39.04
CA CYS A 229 18.25 -21.07 -39.22
C CYS A 229 17.63 -19.91 -40.01
N THR A 230 17.19 -20.18 -41.23
CA THR A 230 16.35 -19.25 -42.01
C THR A 230 14.94 -19.23 -41.41
N VAL A 231 14.57 -18.14 -40.73
CA VAL A 231 13.22 -17.90 -40.21
C VAL A 231 12.51 -16.92 -41.16
N LEU A 232 11.43 -17.37 -41.81
CA LEU A 232 10.59 -16.54 -42.67
C LEU A 232 9.54 -15.80 -41.82
N LEU A 233 9.52 -14.46 -41.94
CA LEU A 233 8.57 -13.57 -41.30
C LEU A 233 7.25 -13.51 -42.07
N LEU A 234 6.12 -13.67 -41.38
CA LEU A 234 4.85 -13.06 -41.76
C LEU A 234 4.54 -12.03 -40.67
N LEU A 235 4.59 -10.75 -41.04
CA LEU A 235 4.17 -9.65 -40.18
C LEU A 235 2.65 -9.60 -40.23
N ASP A 236 1.97 -9.87 -39.12
CA ASP A 236 0.55 -9.55 -38.99
C ASP A 236 0.40 -8.03 -38.93
N CYS A 237 -0.07 -7.44 -40.04
CA CYS A 237 -0.74 -6.14 -40.04
C CYS A 237 -2.14 -6.33 -39.43
N PRO A 238 -2.52 -5.60 -38.37
CA PRO A 238 -3.84 -5.69 -37.79
C PRO A 238 -4.84 -4.80 -38.54
N GLU A 239 -5.12 -5.12 -39.80
CA GLU A 239 -6.28 -4.59 -40.54
C GLU A 239 -6.73 -5.62 -41.59
N LEU A 240 -7.40 -6.70 -41.16
CA LEU A 240 -8.47 -7.41 -41.89
C LEU A 240 -8.82 -8.71 -41.15
N LEU A 241 -10.09 -8.77 -40.74
CA LEU A 241 -10.87 -9.85 -40.07
C LEU A 241 -10.81 -9.90 -38.55
#